data_AF-A0ABD1CIJ2-F1
#
_entry.id   AF-A0ABD1CIJ2-F1
#
_cell.length_a   1.000
_cell.length_b   1.000
_cell.length_c   1.000
_cell.angle_alpha   90.00
_cell.angle_beta   90.00
_cell.angle_gamma   90.00
#
_symmetry.space_group_name_H-M   'P 1'
#
loop_
_entity.id
_entity.type
_entity.pdbx_description
1 polymer ?
#
loop_
_entity_poly.entity_id
_entity_poly.type
_entity_poly.pdbx_seq_one_letter_code
_entity_poly.pdbx_strand_id
1 'polypeptide(L)'
;MGDDVSSLGDLWAKIQGLFEDTNSRIDSCKSDLEIRITSVEAKLLELKTDCSVSVKQVSERLDETRNDLYAVSNQLDRLERAHDLILNGVPFSQNEDLQVLFRMIAAKLAYNPANTPIVSLKRLSKQAITVGTSPPILCQFAIRNERIELYGRYLRSRNLTLRDVGFESNNRIFLNENLTPQAREVRSEALKLKKQGHLHQVYSRDGIVCVRSAAGADP
;
A
#
# COMPACT_ATOMS: atom_id res chain seq x y z
N MET A 1 9.81 -30.63 -97.56
CA MET A 1 11.05 -29.97 -97.11
C MET A 1 11.11 -28.65 -97.85
N GLY A 2 10.83 -27.57 -97.14
CA GLY A 2 10.62 -26.23 -97.67
C GLY A 2 10.18 -25.39 -96.48
N ASP A 3 11.18 -24.86 -95.77
CA ASP A 3 11.05 -24.13 -94.51
C ASP A 3 10.17 -22.89 -94.69
N ASP A 4 9.13 -22.79 -93.86
CA ASP A 4 8.43 -21.54 -93.57
C ASP A 4 9.41 -20.58 -92.87
N VAL A 5 10.14 -19.79 -93.66
CA VAL A 5 10.93 -18.68 -93.11
C VAL A 5 9.95 -17.55 -92.78
N SER A 6 9.43 -17.57 -91.56
CA SER A 6 8.67 -16.45 -90.99
C SER A 6 9.46 -15.15 -91.19
N SER A 7 8.81 -14.14 -91.77
CA SER A 7 9.41 -12.83 -92.06
C SER A 7 10.02 -12.25 -90.79
N LEU A 8 11.19 -11.60 -90.91
CA LEU A 8 11.83 -10.86 -89.81
C LEU A 8 10.86 -9.87 -89.15
N GLY A 9 9.91 -9.31 -89.94
CA GLY A 9 8.84 -8.45 -89.44
C GLY A 9 7.85 -9.17 -88.52
N ASP A 10 7.50 -10.42 -88.81
CA ASP A 10 6.57 -11.21 -87.99
C ASP A 10 7.20 -11.61 -86.65
N LEU A 11 8.51 -11.92 -86.67
CA LEU A 11 9.29 -12.19 -85.46
C LEU A 11 9.40 -10.92 -84.60
N TRP A 12 9.65 -9.77 -85.21
CA TRP A 12 9.74 -8.50 -84.50
C TRP A 12 8.39 -8.10 -83.89
N ALA A 13 7.28 -8.26 -84.62
CA ALA A 13 5.93 -8.03 -84.11
C ALA A 13 5.57 -8.96 -82.93
N LYS A 14 5.96 -10.24 -82.98
CA LYS A 14 5.80 -11.17 -81.86
C LYS A 14 6.61 -10.77 -80.64
N ILE A 15 7.87 -10.37 -80.83
CA ILE A 15 8.74 -9.89 -79.75
C ILE A 15 8.13 -8.64 -79.10
N GLN A 16 7.67 -7.68 -79.92
CA GLN A 16 7.03 -6.47 -79.44
C GLN A 16 5.75 -6.79 -78.63
N GLY A 17 4.89 -7.67 -79.15
CA GLY A 17 3.68 -8.10 -78.44
C GLY A 17 3.97 -8.81 -77.12
N LEU A 18 5.05 -9.60 -77.04
CA LEU A 18 5.49 -10.22 -75.78
C LEU A 18 6.01 -9.19 -74.77
N PHE A 19 6.73 -8.16 -75.22
CA PHE A 19 7.15 -7.05 -74.36
C PHE A 19 5.96 -6.25 -73.84
N GLU A 20 4.97 -5.97 -74.69
CA GLU A 20 3.74 -5.28 -74.30
C GLU A 20 2.92 -6.11 -73.28
N ASP A 21 2.74 -7.41 -73.51
CA ASP A 21 2.08 -8.32 -72.56
C ASP A 21 2.83 -8.37 -71.22
N THR A 22 4.16 -8.51 -71.26
CA THR A 22 4.99 -8.56 -70.05
C THR A 22 4.90 -7.24 -69.27
N ASN A 23 4.95 -6.09 -69.94
CA ASN A 23 4.78 -4.78 -69.30
C ASN A 23 3.38 -4.64 -68.68
N SER A 24 2.33 -5.05 -69.39
CA SER A 24 0.96 -5.00 -68.85
C SER A 24 0.78 -5.84 -67.58
N ARG A 25 1.43 -7.02 -67.53
CA ARG A 25 1.43 -7.90 -66.36
C ARG A 25 2.23 -7.32 -65.21
N ILE A 26 3.36 -6.66 -65.49
CA ILE A 26 4.16 -5.95 -64.50
C ILE A 26 3.35 -4.79 -63.90
N ASP A 27 2.66 -4.00 -64.72
CA ASP A 27 1.84 -2.88 -64.27
C ASP A 27 0.66 -3.33 -63.42
N SER A 28 -0.02 -4.42 -63.83
CA SER A 28 -1.08 -5.04 -63.04
C SER A 28 -0.55 -5.51 -61.68
N CYS A 29 0.56 -6.23 -61.67
CA CYS A 29 1.17 -6.74 -60.44
C CYS A 29 1.61 -5.59 -59.50
N LYS A 30 2.18 -4.52 -60.07
CA LYS A 30 2.55 -3.32 -59.33
C LYS A 30 1.31 -2.68 -58.69
N SER A 31 0.23 -2.51 -59.44
CA SER A 31 -1.02 -1.94 -58.94
C SER A 31 -1.62 -2.80 -57.81
N ASP A 32 -1.64 -4.12 -57.98
CA ASP A 32 -2.12 -5.04 -56.94
C ASP A 32 -1.28 -4.95 -55.66
N LEU A 33 0.04 -4.83 -55.80
CA LEU A 33 0.95 -4.66 -54.67
C LEU A 33 0.73 -3.32 -53.96
N GLU A 34 0.56 -2.22 -54.70
CA GLU A 34 0.25 -0.90 -54.13
C GLU A 34 -1.04 -0.95 -53.29
N ILE A 35 -2.11 -1.54 -53.84
CA ILE A 35 -3.40 -1.70 -53.13
C ILE A 35 -3.20 -2.52 -51.84
N ARG A 36 -2.45 -3.62 -51.91
CA ARG A 36 -2.20 -4.48 -50.75
C ARG A 36 -1.36 -3.78 -49.69
N ILE A 37 -0.35 -3.01 -50.08
CA ILE A 37 0.48 -2.22 -49.17
C ILE A 37 -0.40 -1.20 -48.44
N THR A 38 -1.18 -0.41 -49.17
CA THR A 38 -2.08 0.59 -48.56
C THR A 38 -3.10 -0.05 -47.62
N SER A 39 -3.65 -1.22 -47.99
CA SER A 39 -4.58 -1.95 -47.12
C SER A 39 -3.92 -2.45 -45.83
N VAL A 40 -2.67 -2.94 -45.89
CA VAL A 40 -1.93 -3.38 -44.71
C VAL A 40 -1.57 -2.20 -43.82
N GLU A 41 -1.16 -1.07 -44.39
CA GLU A 41 -0.86 0.16 -43.64
C GLU A 41 -2.09 0.66 -42.88
N ALA A 42 -3.27 0.64 -43.52
CA ALA A 42 -4.53 1.01 -42.89
C ALA A 42 -4.87 0.09 -41.69
N LYS A 43 -4.77 -1.24 -41.87
CA LYS A 43 -5.01 -2.21 -40.79
C LYS A 43 -4.00 -2.09 -39.65
N LEU A 44 -2.73 -1.78 -39.97
CA LEU A 44 -1.69 -1.59 -38.97
C LEU A 44 -1.96 -0.33 -38.14
N LEU A 45 -2.44 0.75 -38.77
CA LEU A 45 -2.82 1.97 -38.07
C LEU A 45 -4.00 1.73 -37.13
N GLU A 46 -5.03 1.04 -37.61
CA GLU A 46 -6.21 0.67 -36.81
C GLU A 46 -5.83 -0.22 -35.62
N LEU A 47 -5.03 -1.27 -35.85
CA LEU A 47 -4.55 -2.13 -34.78
C LEU A 47 -3.70 -1.36 -33.76
N LYS A 48 -2.88 -0.42 -34.22
CA LYS A 48 -2.08 0.43 -33.34
C LYS A 48 -2.96 1.33 -32.47
N THR A 49 -4.02 1.91 -33.02
CA THR A 49 -4.95 2.73 -32.26
C THR A 49 -5.70 1.91 -31.22
N ASP A 50 -6.21 0.73 -31.60
CA ASP A 50 -6.95 -0.15 -30.70
C ASP A 50 -6.09 -0.67 -29.57
N CYS A 51 -4.84 -1.06 -29.88
CA CYS A 51 -3.87 -1.46 -28.88
C CYS A 51 -3.54 -0.31 -27.92
N SER A 52 -3.35 0.91 -28.42
CA SER A 52 -3.08 2.08 -27.57
C SER A 52 -4.23 2.37 -26.60
N VAL A 53 -5.48 2.28 -27.06
CA VAL A 53 -6.67 2.45 -26.21
C VAL A 53 -6.75 1.34 -25.16
N SER A 54 -6.59 0.08 -25.59
CA SER A 54 -6.67 -1.07 -24.69
C SER A 54 -5.59 -1.03 -23.61
N VAL A 55 -4.34 -0.66 -23.97
CA VAL A 55 -3.24 -0.50 -23.01
C VAL A 55 -3.54 0.58 -21.98
N LYS A 56 -4.12 1.72 -22.40
CA LYS A 56 -4.52 2.78 -21.46
C LYS A 56 -5.60 2.31 -20.49
N GLN A 57 -6.66 1.67 -21.01
CA GLN A 57 -7.75 1.16 -20.17
C GLN A 57 -7.26 0.11 -19.16
N VAL A 58 -6.36 -0.78 -19.58
CA VAL A 58 -5.76 -1.77 -18.68
C VAL A 58 -4.89 -1.08 -17.62
N SER A 59 -4.12 -0.05 -17.99
CA SER A 59 -3.32 0.73 -17.03
C SER A 59 -4.20 1.41 -15.98
N GLU A 60 -5.28 2.06 -16.39
CA GLU A 60 -6.23 2.74 -15.49
C GLU A 60 -6.88 1.74 -14.51
N ARG A 61 -7.37 0.61 -15.04
CA ARG A 61 -7.95 -0.45 -14.19
C ARG A 61 -6.94 -1.07 -13.24
N LEU A 62 -5.68 -1.21 -13.66
CA LEU A 62 -4.61 -1.72 -12.81
C LEU A 62 -4.31 -0.76 -11.66
N ASP A 63 -4.28 0.55 -11.93
CA ASP A 63 -4.08 1.57 -10.90
C ASP A 63 -5.25 1.61 -9.91
N GLU A 64 -6.49 1.53 -10.39
CA GLU A 64 -7.68 1.41 -9.53
C GLU A 64 -7.60 0.17 -8.63
N THR A 65 -7.36 -1.01 -9.22
CA THR A 65 -7.25 -2.28 -8.48
C THR A 65 -6.13 -2.22 -7.45
N ARG A 66 -5.00 -1.60 -7.81
CA ARG A 66 -3.87 -1.42 -6.90
C ARG A 66 -4.24 -0.54 -5.71
N ASN A 67 -4.96 0.57 -5.94
CA ASN A 67 -5.42 1.45 -4.88
C ASN A 67 -6.41 0.75 -3.95
N ASP A 68 -7.34 -0.02 -4.50
CA ASP A 68 -8.29 -0.82 -3.73
C ASP A 68 -7.58 -1.87 -2.87
N LEU A 69 -6.59 -2.59 -3.43
CA LEU A 69 -5.79 -3.56 -2.69
C LEU A 69 -5.03 -2.90 -1.54
N TYR A 70 -4.46 -1.70 -1.74
CA TYR A 70 -3.82 -0.96 -0.66
C TYR A 70 -4.81 -0.54 0.43
N ALA A 71 -6.00 -0.07 0.05
CA ALA A 71 -7.03 0.33 0.99
C ALA A 71 -7.50 -0.86 1.83
N VAL A 72 -7.78 -2.00 1.20
CA VAL A 72 -8.20 -3.24 1.86
C VAL A 72 -7.10 -3.77 2.77
N SER A 73 -5.85 -3.81 2.29
CA SER A 73 -4.70 -4.25 3.08
C SER A 73 -4.54 -3.43 4.36
N ASN A 74 -4.60 -2.09 4.27
CA ASN A 74 -4.52 -1.23 5.45
C ASN A 74 -5.73 -1.39 6.39
N GLN A 75 -6.93 -1.67 5.86
CA GLN A 75 -8.10 -1.97 6.69
C GLN A 75 -7.92 -3.28 7.47
N LEU A 76 -7.43 -4.34 6.82
CA LEU A 76 -7.12 -5.62 7.46
C LEU A 76 -6.07 -5.45 8.56
N ASP A 77 -4.98 -4.75 8.24
CA ASP A 77 -3.93 -4.41 9.20
C ASP A 77 -4.48 -3.68 10.44
N ARG A 78 -5.45 -2.78 10.25
CA ARG A 78 -6.09 -2.05 11.34
C ARG A 78 -6.97 -2.98 12.19
N LEU A 79 -7.70 -3.91 11.55
CA LEU A 79 -8.55 -4.87 12.25
C LEU A 79 -7.73 -5.85 13.10
N GLU A 80 -6.62 -6.36 12.58
CA GLU A 80 -5.70 -7.23 13.33
C GLU A 80 -5.19 -6.56 14.61
N ARG A 81 -4.97 -5.25 14.56
CA ARG A 81 -4.43 -4.45 15.68
C ARG A 81 -5.53 -3.82 16.55
N ALA A 82 -6.80 -4.04 16.24
CA ALA A 82 -7.91 -3.41 16.96
C ALA A 82 -8.01 -3.83 18.44
N HIS A 83 -7.43 -4.99 18.76
CA HIS A 83 -7.36 -5.58 20.09
C HIS A 83 -6.06 -5.23 20.84
N ASP A 84 -5.18 -4.46 20.21
CA ASP A 84 -3.82 -4.27 20.72
C ASP A 84 -3.63 -2.88 21.34
N LEU A 85 -2.82 -2.87 22.39
CA LEU A 85 -2.17 -1.68 22.93
C LEU A 85 -0.67 -1.93 23.06
N ILE A 86 0.11 -0.85 23.02
CA ILE A 86 1.55 -0.86 23.21
C ILE A 86 1.90 -0.09 24.47
N LEU A 87 2.50 -0.78 25.42
CA LEU A 87 3.06 -0.19 26.63
C LEU A 87 4.53 0.16 26.40
N ASN A 88 4.91 1.41 26.66
CA ASN A 88 6.27 1.92 26.46
C ASN A 88 6.83 2.51 27.74
N GLY A 89 8.15 2.43 27.90
CA GLY A 89 8.87 3.07 29.01
C GLY A 89 9.02 2.19 30.26
N VAL A 90 8.71 0.90 30.16
CA VAL A 90 8.95 -0.08 31.24
C VAL A 90 10.29 -0.78 31.00
N PRO A 91 11.28 -0.64 31.89
CA PRO A 91 12.54 -1.38 31.80
C PRO A 91 12.33 -2.90 31.85
N PHE A 92 13.18 -3.64 31.16
CA PHE A 92 13.22 -5.09 31.19
C PHE A 92 14.03 -5.59 32.39
N SER A 93 13.52 -6.64 33.04
CA SER A 93 14.20 -7.37 34.11
C SER A 93 14.23 -8.86 33.76
N GLN A 94 15.33 -9.54 34.09
CA GLN A 94 15.59 -10.92 33.65
C GLN A 94 14.51 -11.93 34.11
N ASN A 95 13.90 -11.68 35.28
CA ASN A 95 12.83 -12.50 35.85
C ASN A 95 11.49 -11.74 35.86
N GLU A 96 11.21 -10.95 34.82
CA GLU A 96 9.95 -10.21 34.76
C GLU A 96 8.74 -11.14 34.58
N ASP A 97 7.67 -10.86 35.32
CA ASP A 97 6.34 -11.42 35.07
C ASP A 97 5.45 -10.30 34.51
N LEU A 98 5.21 -10.35 33.20
CA LEU A 98 4.38 -9.37 32.51
C LEU A 98 2.93 -9.39 33.01
N GLN A 99 2.42 -10.54 33.47
CA GLN A 99 1.05 -10.65 34.00
C GLN A 99 0.93 -9.95 35.36
N VAL A 100 1.93 -10.10 36.24
CA VAL A 100 2.00 -9.31 37.48
C VAL A 100 2.07 -7.83 37.17
N LEU A 101 2.92 -7.43 36.23
CA LEU A 101 3.05 -6.04 35.79
C LEU A 101 1.73 -5.47 35.27
N PHE A 102 1.04 -6.21 34.40
CA PHE A 102 -0.25 -5.78 33.86
C PHE A 102 -1.33 -5.66 34.95
N ARG A 103 -1.38 -6.59 35.92
CA ARG A 103 -2.30 -6.49 37.06
C ARG A 103 -2.07 -5.22 37.88
N MET A 104 -0.82 -4.83 38.11
CA MET A 104 -0.50 -3.57 38.80
C MET A 104 -1.00 -2.35 38.01
N ILE A 105 -0.81 -2.34 36.69
CA ILE A 105 -1.35 -1.28 35.81
C ILE A 105 -2.87 -1.24 35.87
N ALA A 106 -3.53 -2.39 35.74
CA ALA A 106 -4.99 -2.48 35.78
C ALA A 106 -5.53 -1.95 37.12
N ALA A 107 -4.92 -2.35 38.24
CA ALA A 107 -5.26 -1.84 39.57
C ALA A 107 -5.07 -0.32 39.68
N LYS A 108 -3.96 0.22 39.16
CA LYS A 108 -3.73 1.68 39.10
C LYS A 108 -4.78 2.42 38.28
N LEU A 109 -5.30 1.77 37.24
CA LEU A 109 -6.41 2.26 36.41
C LEU A 109 -7.78 1.90 36.99
N ALA A 110 -7.86 1.60 38.30
CA ALA A 110 -9.07 1.30 39.05
C ALA A 110 -9.87 0.09 38.53
N TYR A 111 -9.22 -0.88 37.90
CA TYR A 111 -9.85 -2.19 37.65
C TYR A 111 -9.96 -2.98 38.95
N ASN A 112 -11.10 -3.65 39.12
CA ASN A 112 -11.24 -4.66 40.16
C ASN A 112 -10.32 -5.84 39.81
N PRO A 113 -9.45 -6.31 40.73
CA PRO A 113 -8.60 -7.47 40.50
C PRO A 113 -9.34 -8.71 39.99
N ALA A 114 -10.59 -8.92 40.43
CA ALA A 114 -11.44 -10.03 39.99
C ALA A 114 -11.89 -9.92 38.53
N ASN A 115 -11.92 -8.70 37.97
CA ASN A 115 -12.36 -8.40 36.61
C ASN A 115 -11.23 -7.78 35.78
N THR A 116 -9.99 -8.25 35.99
CA THR A 116 -8.85 -7.78 35.19
C THR A 116 -8.99 -8.33 33.76
N PRO A 117 -8.82 -7.50 32.71
CA PRO A 117 -8.92 -7.95 31.32
C PRO A 117 -7.99 -9.11 31.00
N ILE A 118 -8.47 -10.03 30.15
CA ILE A 118 -7.66 -11.16 29.69
C ILE A 118 -6.76 -10.68 28.55
N VAL A 119 -5.45 -10.73 28.80
CA VAL A 119 -4.44 -10.22 27.86
C VAL A 119 -3.30 -11.22 27.61
N SER A 120 -2.92 -11.31 26.35
CA SER A 120 -1.64 -11.90 25.93
C SER A 120 -0.59 -10.80 25.89
N LEU A 121 0.55 -11.05 26.51
CA LEU A 121 1.60 -10.06 26.74
C LEU A 121 2.92 -10.55 26.14
N LYS A 122 3.59 -9.69 25.38
CA LYS A 122 4.94 -9.99 24.88
C LYS A 122 5.78 -8.73 24.70
N ARG A 123 7.07 -8.82 24.99
CA ARG A 123 8.04 -7.78 24.62
C ARG A 123 8.26 -7.79 23.11
N LEU A 124 8.28 -6.60 22.51
CA LEU A 124 8.57 -6.40 21.10
C LEU A 124 10.06 -6.06 20.96
N SER A 125 10.87 -7.08 20.66
CA SER A 125 12.29 -6.93 20.33
C SER A 125 12.65 -7.85 19.17
N LYS A 126 13.52 -7.37 18.27
CA LYS A 126 14.12 -8.19 17.21
C LYS A 126 15.42 -8.88 17.66
N GLN A 127 16.01 -8.39 18.74
CA GLN A 127 17.30 -8.85 19.27
C GLN A 127 17.12 -9.36 20.70
N ALA A 128 18.14 -10.04 21.23
CA ALA A 128 18.19 -10.40 22.64
C ALA A 128 18.02 -9.15 23.51
N ILE A 129 17.13 -9.23 24.50
CA ILE A 129 16.79 -8.09 25.35
C ILE A 129 17.82 -7.95 26.45
N THR A 130 18.47 -6.79 26.52
CA THR A 130 19.40 -6.46 27.61
C THR A 130 18.65 -5.90 28.80
N VAL A 131 19.03 -6.32 30.01
CA VAL A 131 18.47 -5.80 31.28
C VAL A 131 18.60 -4.27 31.33
N GLY A 132 17.55 -3.60 31.81
CA GLY A 132 17.47 -2.14 31.90
C GLY A 132 17.04 -1.43 30.61
N THR A 133 17.10 -2.08 29.45
CA THR A 133 16.49 -1.54 28.22
C THR A 133 14.96 -1.54 28.34
N SER A 134 14.27 -0.67 27.59
CA SER A 134 12.80 -0.55 27.67
C SER A 134 12.10 -0.90 26.34
N PRO A 135 12.28 -2.13 25.80
CA PRO A 135 11.57 -2.53 24.60
C PRO A 135 10.05 -2.51 24.86
N PRO A 136 9.22 -2.07 23.89
CA PRO A 136 7.78 -1.97 24.09
C PRO A 136 7.15 -3.33 24.43
N ILE A 137 6.04 -3.31 25.16
CA ILE A 137 5.24 -4.51 25.47
C ILE A 137 3.95 -4.42 24.65
N LEU A 138 3.69 -5.44 23.84
CA LEU A 138 2.40 -5.64 23.20
C LEU A 138 1.43 -6.23 24.22
N CYS A 139 0.27 -5.60 24.37
CA CYS A 139 -0.86 -6.08 25.12
C CYS A 139 -2.00 -6.39 24.15
N GLN A 140 -2.22 -7.67 23.85
CA GLN A 140 -3.29 -8.14 22.98
C GLN A 140 -4.47 -8.62 23.83
N PHE A 141 -5.60 -7.94 23.72
CA PHE A 141 -6.78 -8.20 24.53
C PHE A 141 -7.67 -9.25 23.87
N ALA A 142 -8.20 -10.18 24.66
CA ALA A 142 -9.20 -11.12 24.17
C ALA A 142 -10.47 -10.39 23.69
N ILE A 143 -10.90 -9.37 24.43
CA ILE A 143 -12.14 -8.62 24.16
C ILE A 143 -11.81 -7.16 23.83
N ARG A 144 -12.27 -6.68 22.67
CA ARG A 144 -12.04 -5.31 22.20
C ARG A 144 -12.60 -4.25 23.15
N ASN A 145 -13.75 -4.51 23.77
CA ASN A 145 -14.38 -3.56 24.69
C ASN A 145 -13.53 -3.32 25.94
N GLU A 146 -12.90 -4.36 26.48
CA GLU A 146 -11.98 -4.23 27.63
C GLU A 146 -10.75 -3.40 27.26
N ARG A 147 -10.22 -3.61 26.04
CA ARG A 147 -9.14 -2.78 25.48
C ARG A 147 -9.54 -1.31 25.43
N ILE A 148 -10.71 -1.01 24.85
CA ILE A 148 -11.23 0.36 24.72
C ILE A 148 -11.42 0.99 26.10
N GLU A 149 -12.01 0.26 27.04
CA GLU A 149 -12.26 0.74 28.38
C GLU A 149 -10.97 1.05 29.13
N LEU A 150 -10.00 0.12 29.15
CA LEU A 150 -8.72 0.30 29.81
C LEU A 150 -7.94 1.48 29.22
N TYR A 151 -7.92 1.59 27.90
CA TYR A 151 -7.29 2.73 27.23
C TYR A 151 -7.98 4.05 27.57
N GLY A 152 -9.32 4.06 27.61
CA GLY A 152 -10.11 5.23 27.99
C GLY A 152 -9.82 5.68 29.43
N ARG A 153 -9.67 4.74 30.38
CA ARG A 153 -9.27 5.03 31.77
C ARG A 153 -7.87 5.64 31.82
N TYR A 154 -6.91 5.08 31.09
CA TYR A 154 -5.57 5.65 30.96
C TYR A 154 -5.58 7.08 30.41
N LEU A 155 -6.38 7.35 29.37
CA LEU A 155 -6.47 8.68 28.77
C LEU A 155 -7.09 9.73 29.70
N ARG A 156 -7.93 9.32 30.66
CA ARG A 156 -8.50 10.20 31.69
C ARG A 156 -7.50 10.53 32.79
N SER A 157 -6.74 9.55 33.28
CA SER A 157 -5.82 9.76 34.40
C SER A 157 -4.44 10.30 33.99
N ARG A 158 -3.88 9.76 32.89
CA ARG A 158 -2.56 10.12 32.31
C ARG A 158 -1.38 10.15 33.29
N ASN A 159 -1.51 9.46 34.41
CA ASN A 159 -0.58 9.52 35.55
C ASN A 159 0.08 8.18 35.86
N LEU A 160 0.15 7.26 34.90
CA LEU A 160 0.81 5.97 35.06
C LEU A 160 2.33 6.14 35.06
N THR A 161 2.99 5.63 36.10
CA THR A 161 4.44 5.77 36.32
C THR A 161 5.09 4.43 36.64
N LEU A 162 6.42 4.39 36.57
CA LEU A 162 7.24 3.24 36.94
C LEU A 162 7.03 2.78 38.39
N ARG A 163 6.76 3.70 39.32
CA ARG A 163 6.43 3.40 40.71
C ARG A 163 5.15 2.60 40.85
N ASP A 164 4.16 2.85 39.99
CA ASP A 164 2.90 2.11 40.00
C ASP A 164 3.06 0.64 39.57
N VAL A 165 4.22 0.27 39.01
CA VAL A 165 4.55 -1.10 38.57
C VAL A 165 5.80 -1.65 39.26
N GLY A 166 6.14 -1.14 40.45
CA GLY A 166 7.15 -1.73 41.33
C GLY A 166 8.59 -1.27 41.10
N PHE A 167 8.83 -0.20 40.35
CA PHE A 167 10.17 0.39 40.18
C PHE A 167 10.35 1.64 41.04
N GLU A 168 11.57 1.92 41.46
CA GLU A 168 11.90 3.12 42.25
C GLU A 168 12.08 4.38 41.37
N SER A 169 11.10 4.67 40.50
CA SER A 169 11.15 5.82 39.61
C SER A 169 9.77 6.38 39.33
N ASN A 170 9.65 7.70 39.21
CA ASN A 170 8.41 8.37 38.79
C ASN A 170 8.35 8.62 37.28
N ASN A 171 9.25 8.00 36.50
CA ASN A 171 9.20 8.11 35.05
C ASN A 171 7.86 7.61 34.51
N ARG A 172 7.33 8.32 33.54
CA ARG A 172 6.00 8.07 32.98
C ARG A 172 6.01 6.85 32.07
N ILE A 173 4.95 6.04 32.18
CA ILE A 173 4.66 4.93 31.27
C ILE A 173 3.63 5.40 30.24
N PHE A 174 3.89 5.06 28.98
CA PHE A 174 3.01 5.43 27.87
C PHE A 174 2.25 4.22 27.35
N LEU A 175 0.92 4.28 27.42
CA LEU A 175 0.04 3.33 26.77
C LEU A 175 -0.45 3.97 25.47
N ASN A 176 -0.24 3.29 24.35
CA ASN A 176 -0.55 3.78 23.01
C ASN A 176 -1.33 2.73 22.22
N GLU A 177 -2.03 3.15 21.18
CA GLU A 177 -2.60 2.20 20.22
C GLU A 177 -1.51 1.55 19.37
N ASN A 178 -1.72 0.29 18.98
CA ASN A 178 -0.86 -0.37 17.99
C ASN A 178 -1.25 0.07 16.58
N LEU A 179 -0.60 1.11 16.07
CA LEU A 179 -0.91 1.68 14.75
C LEU A 179 -0.29 0.86 13.60
N THR A 180 -0.98 0.84 12.46
CA THR A 180 -0.43 0.31 11.20
C THR A 180 0.82 1.10 10.80
N PRO A 181 1.73 0.54 9.98
CA PRO A 181 2.90 1.26 9.50
C PRO A 181 2.53 2.61 8.85
N GLN A 182 1.51 2.61 7.98
CA GLN A 182 1.01 3.82 7.32
C GLN A 182 0.46 4.83 8.33
N ALA A 183 -0.35 4.40 9.31
CA ALA A 183 -0.87 5.29 10.34
C ALA A 183 0.26 5.88 11.22
N ARG A 184 1.34 5.13 11.47
CA ARG A 184 2.53 5.66 12.18
C ARG A 184 3.24 6.75 11.39
N GLU A 185 3.38 6.57 10.09
CA GLU A 185 3.96 7.58 9.19
C GLU A 185 3.11 8.86 9.20
N VAL A 186 1.81 8.75 8.97
CA VAL A 186 0.87 9.88 9.05
C VAL A 186 0.96 10.59 10.41
N ARG A 187 1.01 9.82 11.50
CA ARG A 187 1.15 10.40 12.85
C ARG A 187 2.47 11.14 13.03
N SER A 188 3.57 10.61 12.49
CA SER A 188 4.88 11.25 12.55
C SER A 188 4.87 12.61 11.85
N GLU A 189 4.35 12.67 10.63
CA GLU A 189 4.22 13.91 9.86
C GLU A 189 3.27 14.90 10.54
N ALA A 190 2.12 14.43 11.03
CA ALA A 190 1.20 15.27 11.79
C ALA A 190 1.87 15.86 13.06
N LEU A 191 2.71 15.10 13.76
CA LEU A 191 3.45 15.63 14.90
C LEU A 191 4.50 16.68 14.50
N LYS A 192 5.13 16.57 13.32
CA LYS A 192 6.02 17.60 12.79
C LYS A 192 5.25 18.89 12.50
N LEU A 193 4.11 18.79 11.81
CA LEU A 193 3.22 19.93 11.53
C LEU A 193 2.70 20.60 12.80
N LYS A 194 2.39 19.81 13.84
CA LYS A 194 2.04 20.33 15.17
C LYS A 194 3.18 21.13 15.79
N LYS A 195 4.43 20.63 15.73
CA LYS A 195 5.61 21.36 16.24
C LYS A 195 5.85 22.67 15.49
N GLN A 196 5.51 22.72 14.21
CA GLN A 196 5.59 23.92 13.38
C GLN A 196 4.43 24.91 13.60
N GLY A 197 3.44 24.55 14.43
CA GLY A 197 2.29 25.42 14.75
C GLY A 197 1.11 25.31 13.79
N HIS A 198 1.18 24.47 12.75
CA HIS A 198 0.08 24.29 11.78
C HIS A 198 -1.09 23.48 12.35
N LEU A 199 -0.83 22.61 13.33
CA LEU A 199 -1.86 21.78 13.97
C LEU A 199 -1.93 22.06 15.47
N HIS A 200 -3.15 22.21 15.98
CA HIS A 200 -3.41 22.32 17.41
C HIS A 200 -3.26 20.97 18.12
N GLN A 201 -3.78 19.90 17.50
CA GLN A 201 -3.84 18.59 18.14
C GLN A 201 -3.61 17.45 17.15
N VAL A 202 -2.95 16.40 17.64
CA VAL A 202 -2.76 15.13 16.96
C VAL A 202 -3.10 14.03 17.96
N TYR A 203 -4.00 13.12 17.59
CA TYR A 203 -4.40 11.99 18.41
C TYR A 203 -4.77 10.81 17.51
N SER A 204 -5.02 9.65 18.10
CA SER A 204 -5.55 8.50 17.37
C SER A 204 -6.82 8.00 18.02
N ARG A 205 -7.68 7.41 17.20
CA ARG A 205 -8.91 6.75 17.62
C ARG A 205 -9.16 5.57 16.71
N ASP A 206 -9.29 4.38 17.28
CA ASP A 206 -9.58 3.14 16.55
C ASP A 206 -8.55 2.87 15.44
N GLY A 207 -7.28 3.21 15.69
CA GLY A 207 -6.19 3.06 14.71
C GLY A 207 -6.12 4.16 13.63
N ILE A 208 -7.06 5.11 13.62
CA ILE A 208 -7.07 6.25 12.70
C ILE A 208 -6.38 7.45 13.36
N VAL A 209 -5.50 8.13 12.63
CA VAL A 209 -4.87 9.37 13.09
C VAL A 209 -5.78 10.54 12.80
N CYS A 210 -6.13 11.29 13.83
CA CYS A 210 -6.96 12.48 13.74
C CYS A 210 -6.14 13.72 14.11
N VAL A 211 -6.40 14.81 13.40
CA VAL A 211 -5.76 16.12 13.65
C VAL A 211 -6.81 17.19 13.87
N ARG A 212 -6.43 18.23 14.61
CA ARG A 212 -7.22 19.47 14.74
C ARG A 212 -6.35 20.62 14.26
N SER A 213 -6.84 21.40 13.31
CA SER A 213 -6.16 22.60 12.81
C SER A 213 -5.97 23.63 13.92
N ALA A 214 -4.91 24.42 13.85
CA ALA A 214 -4.78 25.62 14.68
C ALA A 214 -5.84 26.64 14.25
N ALA A 215 -6.53 27.27 15.20
CA ALA A 215 -7.50 28.32 14.88
C ALA A 215 -6.81 29.42 14.07
N GLY A 216 -7.30 29.70 12.84
CA GLY A 216 -6.74 30.68 11.92
C GLY A 216 -5.99 30.10 10.71
N ALA A 217 -5.86 28.78 10.58
CA ALA A 217 -5.47 28.15 9.32
C ALA A 217 -6.74 27.84 8.52
N ASP A 218 -7.18 28.79 7.70
CA ASP A 218 -8.12 28.53 6.61
C ASP A 218 -7.54 27.48 5.64
N PRO A 219 -8.40 26.68 4.98
CA PRO A 219 -7.98 25.60 4.09
C PRO A 219 -7.14 26.05 2.88
#